data_AF-A0A1Z9ANV5-F1
#
_entry.id   AF-A0A1Z9ANV5-F1
#
_cell.length_a   1.000
_cell.length_b   1.000
_cell.length_c   1.000
_cell.angle_alpha   90.00
_cell.angle_beta   90.00
_cell.angle_gamma   90.00
#
_symmetry.space_group_name_H-M   'P 1'
#
loop_
_entity.id
_entity.type
_entity.pdbx_description
1 polymer ?
#
loop_
_entity_poly.entity_id
_entity_poly.type
_entity_poly.pdbx_seq_one_letter_code
_entity_poly.pdbx_strand_id
1 'polypeptide(L)'
;MNMAGSVEHLKSLSNTLVKVGLSDECGCPEEEWIIGQLHTIIHMEPDTGGHIFIDCGDWDDEKLVECNTMEELRMKAVEWCDSFPINNEL
;
A
#
# COMPACT_ATOMS: atom_id res chain seq x y z
N MET A 1 -9.47 -30.32 10.36
CA MET A 1 -10.17 -29.30 9.54
C MET A 1 -9.20 -28.15 9.34
N ASN A 2 -8.75 -27.95 8.11
CA ASN A 2 -7.70 -26.99 7.76
C ASN A 2 -8.22 -25.56 7.89
N MET A 3 -7.78 -24.82 8.93
CA MET A 3 -8.03 -23.38 9.07
C MET A 3 -7.05 -22.50 8.27
N ALA A 4 -6.16 -23.10 7.48
CA ALA A 4 -5.21 -22.37 6.64
C ALA A 4 -5.89 -21.58 5.50
N GLY A 5 -7.06 -22.03 5.01
CA GLY A 5 -7.77 -21.38 3.92
C GLY A 5 -8.48 -20.07 4.29
N SER A 6 -8.55 -19.71 5.58
CA SER A 6 -9.29 -18.52 6.03
C SER A 6 -8.43 -17.26 6.12
N VAL A 7 -7.11 -17.39 6.31
CA VAL A 7 -6.22 -16.25 6.52
C VAL A 7 -5.77 -15.64 5.19
N GLU A 8 -5.45 -16.46 4.18
CA GLU A 8 -5.12 -15.97 2.83
C GLU A 8 -6.33 -15.34 2.14
N HIS A 9 -7.53 -15.86 2.41
CA HIS A 9 -8.77 -15.26 1.92
C HIS A 9 -9.10 -13.92 2.60
N LEU A 10 -8.73 -13.73 3.87
CA LEU A 10 -8.84 -12.43 4.56
C LEU A 10 -7.81 -11.42 4.05
N LYS A 11 -6.56 -11.86 3.79
CA LYS A 11 -5.53 -11.01 3.17
C LYS A 11 -5.93 -10.51 1.79
N SER A 12 -6.57 -11.37 0.98
CA SER A 12 -7.02 -10.99 -0.37
C SER A 12 -8.30 -10.13 -0.39
N LEU A 13 -8.95 -9.88 0.75
CA LEU A 13 -10.31 -9.31 0.80
C LEU A 13 -10.41 -7.86 1.29
N SER A 14 -9.35 -7.17 1.71
CA SER A 14 -9.56 -5.80 2.21
C SER A 14 -8.44 -4.83 1.92
N ASN A 15 -7.98 -4.76 0.65
CA ASN A 15 -7.37 -3.52 0.16
C ASN A 15 -8.45 -2.45 0.17
N THR A 16 -8.44 -1.62 1.22
CA THR A 16 -9.50 -0.65 1.49
C THR A 16 -8.99 0.72 1.14
N LEU A 17 -9.61 1.35 0.15
CA LEU A 17 -9.34 2.75 -0.14
C LEU A 17 -9.91 3.61 1.00
N VAL A 18 -9.04 4.36 1.67
CA VAL A 18 -9.37 5.24 2.78
C VAL A 18 -9.70 6.64 2.27
N LYS A 19 -8.86 7.17 1.38
CA LYS A 19 -8.96 8.54 0.88
C LYS A 19 -8.37 8.65 -0.52
N VAL A 20 -8.95 9.54 -1.32
CA VAL A 20 -8.40 9.99 -2.61
C VAL A 20 -8.30 11.51 -2.53
N GLY A 21 -7.18 12.07 -2.98
CA GLY A 21 -6.97 13.50 -2.96
C GLY A 21 -5.79 13.95 -3.79
N LEU A 22 -5.36 15.17 -3.49
CA LEU A 22 -4.10 15.72 -3.94
C LEU A 22 -3.23 15.95 -2.72
N SER A 23 -1.93 15.73 -2.85
CA SER A 23 -0.97 16.09 -1.80
C SER A 23 -1.04 17.60 -1.53
N ASP A 24 -1.12 17.97 -0.25
CA ASP A 24 -1.14 19.37 0.18
C ASP A 24 0.20 20.09 -0.08
N GLU A 25 1.30 19.34 -0.29
CA GLU A 25 2.65 19.90 -0.48
C GLU A 25 2.94 20.25 -1.94
N CYS A 26 2.52 19.40 -2.89
CA CYS A 26 2.85 19.57 -4.31
C CYS A 26 1.64 19.51 -5.26
N GLY A 27 0.44 19.19 -4.77
CA GLY A 27 -0.78 19.10 -5.56
C GLY A 27 -0.86 17.87 -6.48
N CYS A 28 0.07 16.90 -6.35
CA CYS A 28 0.04 15.68 -7.13
C CYS A 28 -1.00 14.68 -6.62
N PRO A 29 -1.53 13.77 -7.46
CA PRO A 29 -2.49 12.75 -7.04
C PRO A 29 -1.97 11.87 -5.91
N GLU A 30 -2.80 11.68 -4.88
CA GLU A 30 -2.47 10.89 -3.70
C GLU A 30 -3.67 10.04 -3.26
N GLU A 31 -3.38 8.82 -2.80
CA GLU A 31 -4.39 7.93 -2.21
C GLU A 31 -3.87 7.26 -0.95
N GLU A 32 -4.77 7.10 0.02
CA GLU A 32 -4.51 6.36 1.25
C GLU A 32 -5.27 5.03 1.21
N TRP A 33 -4.57 3.97 1.59
CA TRP A 33 -5.06 2.60 1.55
C TRP A 33 -4.77 1.89 2.87
N ILE A 34 -5.63 0.93 3.22
CA ILE A 34 -5.26 -0.16 4.12
C ILE A 34 -5.00 -1.37 3.23
N ILE A 35 -3.74 -1.82 3.14
CA ILE A 35 -3.33 -3.01 2.37
C ILE A 35 -2.90 -4.08 3.35
N GLY A 36 -3.70 -5.15 3.46
CA GLY A 36 -3.54 -6.13 4.55
C GLY A 36 -3.72 -5.49 5.92
N GLN A 37 -2.62 -5.28 6.66
CA GLN A 37 -2.59 -4.61 7.97
C GLN A 37 -1.77 -3.30 7.95
N LEU A 38 -1.35 -2.84 6.77
CA LEU A 38 -0.49 -1.68 6.60
C LEU A 38 -1.33 -0.48 6.17
N HIS A 39 -1.16 0.66 6.83
CA HIS A 39 -1.65 1.93 6.28
C HIS A 39 -0.60 2.43 5.28
N THR A 40 -1.04 2.59 4.05
CA THR A 40 -0.18 2.83 2.89
C THR A 40 -0.65 4.06 2.15
N ILE A 41 0.24 5.01 1.94
CA ILE A 41 -0.02 6.22 1.17
C ILE A 41 0.71 6.07 -0.16
N ILE A 42 0.00 6.23 -1.26
CA ILE A 42 0.58 6.23 -2.59
C ILE A 42 0.47 7.62 -3.20
N HIS A 43 1.58 8.10 -3.76
CA HIS A 43 1.70 9.44 -4.31
C HIS A 43 2.27 9.34 -5.73
N MET A 44 1.56 9.88 -6.73
CA MET A 44 1.98 9.82 -8.13
C MET A 44 2.53 11.16 -8.58
N GLU A 45 3.82 11.21 -8.83
CA GLU A 45 4.47 12.34 -9.46
C GLU A 45 4.59 12.08 -10.98
N PRO A 46 3.95 12.90 -11.85
CA PRO A 46 3.87 12.63 -13.29
C PRO A 46 5.23 12.48 -14.00
N ASP A 47 6.29 13.06 -13.45
CA ASP A 47 7.61 13.15 -14.09
C ASP A 47 8.68 12.26 -13.46
N THR A 48 8.46 11.77 -12.23
CA THR A 48 9.47 11.07 -11.42
C THR A 48 9.04 9.66 -11.01
N GLY A 49 7.75 9.32 -11.16
CA GLY A 49 7.19 8.01 -10.87
C GLY A 49 6.26 8.03 -9.67
N GLY A 50 6.15 6.90 -8.98
CA GLY A 50 5.29 6.76 -7.81
C GLY A 50 6.10 6.61 -6.53
N HIS A 51 5.62 7.23 -5.45
CA HIS A 51 6.11 7.01 -4.10
C HIS A 51 5.07 6.20 -3.33
N ILE A 52 5.54 5.19 -2.60
CA ILE A 52 4.74 4.39 -1.67
C ILE A 52 5.31 4.61 -0.28
N PHE A 53 4.47 5.03 0.66
CA PHE A 53 4.81 5.19 2.06
C PHE A 53 3.97 4.22 2.89
N ILE A 54 4.56 3.64 3.93
CA ILE A 54 3.86 2.87 4.94
C ILE A 54 4.04 3.60 6.27
N ASP A 55 2.92 3.92 6.93
CA ASP A 55 2.92 4.54 8.26
C ASP A 55 2.12 3.63 9.21
N CYS A 56 2.81 3.04 10.19
CA CYS A 56 2.19 2.24 11.24
C CYS A 56 2.58 2.76 12.63
N GLY A 57 2.71 4.08 12.80
CA GLY A 57 3.06 4.72 14.06
C GLY A 57 4.56 4.71 14.32
N ASP A 58 5.06 3.79 15.15
CA ASP A 58 6.49 3.69 15.49
C ASP A 58 7.33 3.00 14.39
N TRP A 59 6.66 2.49 13.35
CA TRP A 59 7.29 1.87 12.19
C TRP A 59 6.81 2.55 10.92
N ASP A 60 7.76 3.04 10.14
CA ASP A 60 7.58 3.63 8.82
C ASP A 60 8.56 3.01 7.82
N ASP A 61 8.15 2.97 6.55
CA ASP A 61 9.01 2.59 5.43
C ASP A 61 8.54 3.30 4.15
N GLU A 62 9.45 3.59 3.23
CA GLU A 62 9.13 4.28 1.98
C GLU A 62 9.86 3.70 0.78
N LYS A 63 9.23 3.77 -0.40
CA LYS A 63 9.78 3.22 -1.64
C LYS A 63 9.35 4.01 -2.86
N LEU A 64 10.35 4.49 -3.62
CA LEU A 64 10.15 5.00 -4.96
C LEU A 64 10.05 3.85 -5.96
N VAL A 65 9.09 3.97 -6.88
CA VAL A 65 8.84 3.00 -7.93
C VAL A 65 8.63 3.67 -9.29
N GLU A 66 9.19 3.07 -10.33
CA GLU A 66 8.89 3.47 -11.70
C GLU A 66 7.46 3.02 -12.07
N CYS A 67 6.59 3.98 -12.35
CA CYS A 67 5.23 3.78 -12.87
C CYS A 67 4.72 5.09 -13.50
N ASN A 68 3.72 4.98 -14.38
CA ASN A 68 3.16 6.13 -15.11
C ASN A 68 1.69 6.40 -14.79
N THR A 69 1.04 5.53 -14.00
CA THR A 69 -0.39 5.65 -13.69
C THR A 69 -0.68 5.24 -12.26
N MET A 70 -1.72 5.83 -11.67
CA MET A 70 -2.17 5.47 -10.32
C MET A 70 -2.52 3.98 -10.21
N GLU A 71 -3.04 3.38 -11.27
CA GLU A 71 -3.34 1.94 -11.30
C GLU A 71 -2.08 1.09 -11.17
N GLU A 72 -1.01 1.42 -11.91
CA GLU A 72 0.29 0.75 -11.78
C GLU A 72 0.87 0.91 -10.37
N LEU A 73 0.74 2.11 -9.78
CA LEU A 73 1.23 2.40 -8.44
C LEU A 73 0.49 1.57 -7.38
N ARG A 74 -0.84 1.45 -7.47
CA ARG A 74 -1.63 0.57 -6.59
C ARG A 74 -1.15 -0.88 -6.65
N MET A 75 -0.92 -1.41 -7.86
CA MET A 75 -0.42 -2.79 -8.02
C MET A 75 0.94 -2.99 -7.34
N LYS A 76 1.86 -2.04 -7.52
CA LYS A 76 3.20 -2.09 -6.91
C LYS A 76 3.16 -1.93 -5.39
N ALA A 77 2.23 -1.12 -4.87
CA ALA A 77 2.00 -1.00 -3.43
C ALA A 77 1.52 -2.32 -2.83
N VAL A 78 0.57 -2.99 -3.47
CA VAL A 78 0.11 -4.33 -3.03
C VAL A 78 1.25 -5.35 -3.07
N GLU A 79 1.98 -5.43 -4.18
CA GLU A 79 3.13 -6.34 -4.31
C GLU A 79 4.18 -6.12 -3.21
N TRP A 80 4.47 -4.86 -2.89
CA TRP A 80 5.42 -4.53 -1.84
C TRP A 80 4.87 -4.87 -0.44
N CYS A 81 3.62 -4.52 -0.15
CA CYS A 81 2.96 -4.87 1.12
C CYS A 81 2.90 -6.38 1.34
N ASP A 82 2.64 -7.17 0.29
CA ASP A 82 2.60 -8.63 0.36
C ASP A 82 3.99 -9.26 0.57
N SER A 83 5.07 -8.53 0.30
CA SER A 83 6.44 -9.00 0.52
C SER A 83 6.88 -8.97 1.98
N PHE A 84 6.16 -8.24 2.85
CA PHE A 84 6.52 -8.15 4.26
C PHE A 84 6.25 -9.48 4.97
N PRO A 85 7.18 -9.93 5.84
CA PRO A 85 7.01 -11.18 6.56
C PRO A 85 5.85 -11.06 7.53
N ILE A 86 4.91 -12.01 7.44
CA ILE A 86 3.84 -12.12 8.42
C ILE A 86 4.34 -13.07 9.49
N ASN A 87 4.81 -12.50 10.60
CA ASN A 87 5.27 -13.31 11.71
C ASN A 87 4.07 -13.94 12.39
N ASN A 88 3.83 -15.22 12.09
CA ASN A 88 2.71 -16.00 12.61
C ASN A 88 3.00 -16.58 14.02
N GLU A 89 4.11 -16.18 14.63
CA GLU A 89 4.51 -16.57 15.99
C GLU A 89 3.96 -15.56 17.01
N LEU A 90 2.72 -15.79 17.46
CA LEU A 90 2.13 -15.19 18.66
C LEU A 90 1.74 -16.29 19.65
#